data_AF-A0A511HQU9-F1
#
_entry.id   AF-A0A511HQU9-F1
#
_cell.length_a   1.000
_cell.length_b   1.000
_cell.length_c   1.000
_cell.angle_alpha   90.00
_cell.angle_beta   90.00
_cell.angle_gamma   90.00
#
_symmetry.space_group_name_H-M   'P 1'
#
loop_
_entity.id
_entity.type
_entity.pdbx_description
1 polymer ?
#
loop_
_entity_poly.entity_id
_entity_poly.type
_entity_poly.pdbx_seq_one_letter_code
_entity_poly.pdbx_strand_id
1 'polypeptide(L)'
;MKDVLEEEEGVRNALDVFVQKLSTMAIQGELKHRVHYAFVEGRLCVHLESAYDAFRMYCKRTDYRGELVDTKALRRLIHENHRAGGYVVSPSERVCFAGKSLRRCALVIDVAKVPFISADDFSHVEEASRGWRGHGYSYAEEGRPE
;
A
#
# COMPACT_ATOMS: atom_id res chain seq x y z
N MET A 1 3.31 -16.27 25.33
CA MET A 1 3.34 -14.89 25.85
C MET A 1 3.76 -14.05 24.67
N LYS A 2 2.87 -13.18 24.14
CA LYS A 2 3.15 -12.42 22.93
C LYS A 2 3.98 -11.23 23.36
N ASP A 3 5.28 -11.25 23.06
CA ASP A 3 6.20 -10.17 23.36
C ASP A 3 5.57 -8.82 22.98
N VAL A 4 5.39 -7.99 24.00
CA VAL A 4 5.08 -6.59 23.86
C VAL A 4 6.27 -6.02 23.10
N LEU A 5 6.05 -5.60 21.85
CA LEU A 5 7.06 -4.95 21.04
C LEU A 5 7.52 -3.72 21.82
N GLU A 6 8.68 -3.83 22.48
CA GLU A 6 9.41 -2.70 23.01
C GLU A 6 9.61 -1.74 21.84
N GLU A 7 8.97 -0.59 21.94
CA GLU A 7 9.19 0.52 21.03
C GLU A 7 10.62 1.01 21.30
N GLU A 8 11.60 0.49 20.56
CA GLU A 8 12.91 1.13 20.47
C GLU A 8 12.71 2.53 19.89
N GLU A 9 12.58 3.52 20.80
CA GLU A 9 12.32 4.93 20.54
C GLU A 9 13.54 5.61 19.91
N GLY A 10 13.75 5.36 18.62
CA GLY A 10 14.18 6.43 17.74
C GLY A 10 13.04 7.44 17.58
N VAL A 11 13.34 8.73 17.47
CA VAL A 11 12.32 9.74 17.11
C VAL A 11 11.77 9.39 15.72
N ARG A 12 10.60 8.74 15.70
CA ARG A 12 9.90 8.38 14.47
C ARG A 12 9.28 9.61 13.87
N ASN A 13 9.61 9.90 12.62
CA ASN A 13 8.97 10.99 11.89
C ASN A 13 7.54 10.56 11.47
N ALA A 14 6.75 11.50 10.95
CA ALA A 14 5.36 11.21 10.58
C ALA A 14 5.21 10.17 9.45
N LEU A 15 6.22 9.99 8.58
CA LEU A 15 6.22 8.93 7.57
C LEU A 15 6.40 7.56 8.22
N ASP A 16 7.30 7.43 9.19
CA ASP A 16 7.53 6.17 9.91
C ASP A 16 6.27 5.74 10.65
N VAL A 17 5.62 6.69 11.33
CA VAL A 17 4.33 6.45 12.00
C VAL A 17 3.26 6.04 10.99
N PHE A 18 3.17 6.72 9.84
CA PHE A 18 2.23 6.35 8.80
C PHE A 18 2.45 4.91 8.32
N VAL A 19 3.68 4.55 7.97
CA VAL A 19 4.04 3.20 7.48
C VAL A 19 3.78 2.13 8.54
N GLN A 20 4.11 2.40 9.80
CA GLN A 20 3.84 1.49 10.91
C GLN A 20 2.33 1.25 11.08
N LYS A 21 1.52 2.31 10.99
CA LYS A 21 0.06 2.19 11.09
C LYS A 21 -0.52 1.46 9.88
N LEU A 22 0.05 1.59 8.68
CA LEU A 22 -0.36 0.78 7.54
C LEU A 22 -0.15 -0.71 7.80
N SER A 23 0.98 -1.12 8.37
CA SER A 23 1.19 -2.53 8.79
C SER A 23 0.12 -2.97 9.81
N THR A 24 -0.12 -2.17 10.85
CA THR A 24 -1.16 -2.47 11.86
C THR A 24 -2.54 -2.66 11.20
N MET A 25 -2.91 -1.76 10.30
CA MET A 25 -4.18 -1.81 9.58
C MET A 25 -4.26 -2.98 8.60
N ALA A 26 -3.14 -3.40 8.01
CA ALA A 26 -3.09 -4.58 7.14
C ALA A 26 -3.34 -5.87 7.94
N ILE A 27 -2.72 -6.02 9.11
CA ILE A 27 -2.93 -7.15 10.03
C ILE A 27 -4.40 -7.21 10.47
N GLN A 28 -5.02 -6.06 10.71
CA GLN A 28 -6.43 -5.95 11.11
C GLN A 28 -7.42 -6.15 9.95
N GLY A 29 -6.94 -6.28 8.71
CA GLY A 29 -7.78 -6.45 7.52
C GLY A 29 -8.46 -5.17 7.04
N GLU A 30 -8.01 -4.01 7.50
CA GLU A 30 -8.54 -2.70 7.10
C GLU A 30 -7.91 -2.17 5.81
N LEU A 31 -6.68 -2.62 5.51
CA LEU A 31 -6.08 -2.40 4.21
C LEU A 31 -6.45 -3.50 3.22
N LYS A 32 -6.98 -3.09 2.06
CA LYS A 32 -7.38 -3.99 0.99
C LYS A 32 -6.26 -4.14 -0.04
N HIS A 33 -5.82 -5.38 -0.28
CA HIS A 33 -4.94 -5.72 -1.39
C HIS A 33 -5.56 -5.27 -2.72
N ARG A 34 -4.74 -4.83 -3.68
CA ARG A 34 -5.12 -4.27 -5.00
C ARG A 34 -5.91 -2.94 -4.95
N VAL A 35 -6.23 -2.43 -3.77
CA VAL A 35 -6.87 -1.11 -3.59
C VAL A 35 -5.89 -0.15 -2.93
N HIS A 36 -5.39 -0.53 -1.75
CA HIS A 36 -4.49 0.30 -0.94
C HIS A 36 -3.03 -0.07 -1.15
N TYR A 37 -2.74 -1.35 -1.32
CA TYR A 37 -1.39 -1.85 -1.53
C TYR A 37 -1.35 -3.06 -2.48
N ALA A 38 -0.17 -3.35 -3.00
CA ALA A 38 0.17 -4.55 -3.74
C ALA A 38 1.65 -4.87 -3.56
N PHE A 39 2.06 -6.14 -3.74
CA PHE A 39 3.48 -6.49 -3.86
C PHE A 39 3.85 -6.64 -5.33
N VAL A 40 4.94 -5.99 -5.74
CA VAL A 40 5.52 -6.11 -7.08
C VAL A 40 7.00 -6.36 -6.93
N GLU A 41 7.47 -7.50 -7.47
CA GLU A 41 8.88 -7.91 -7.40
C GLU A 41 9.44 -7.89 -5.95
N GLY A 42 8.61 -8.31 -4.99
CA GLY A 42 8.98 -8.33 -3.56
C GLY A 42 8.95 -6.97 -2.86
N ARG A 43 8.58 -5.88 -3.54
CA ARG A 43 8.46 -4.54 -2.96
C ARG A 43 7.01 -4.21 -2.63
N LEU A 44 6.80 -3.48 -1.54
CA LEU A 44 5.50 -3.00 -1.14
C LEU A 44 5.16 -1.73 -1.93
N CYS A 45 4.14 -1.81 -2.79
CA CYS A 45 3.61 -0.68 -3.53
C CYS A 45 2.33 -0.19 -2.85
N VAL A 46 2.33 1.04 -2.35
CA VAL A 46 1.20 1.67 -1.66
C VAL A 46 0.58 2.74 -2.54
N HIS A 47 -0.72 2.64 -2.79
CA HIS A 47 -1.47 3.73 -3.42
C HIS A 47 -1.76 4.81 -2.37
N LEU A 48 -0.92 5.85 -2.37
CA LEU A 48 -0.86 6.84 -1.29
C LEU A 48 -2.23 7.46 -0.96
N GLU A 49 -3.01 7.86 -1.97
CA GLU A 49 -4.29 8.55 -1.73
C GLU A 49 -5.30 7.66 -0.99
N SER A 50 -5.49 6.43 -1.44
CA SER A 50 -6.45 5.52 -0.78
C SER A 50 -5.95 5.01 0.56
N ALA A 51 -4.64 4.76 0.69
CA ALA A 51 -4.05 4.34 1.94
C ALA A 51 -4.12 5.46 2.99
N TYR A 52 -3.91 6.72 2.58
CA TYR A 52 -4.01 7.88 3.46
C TYR A 52 -5.45 8.15 3.91
N ASP A 53 -6.44 8.01 3.03
CA ASP A 53 -7.85 8.13 3.43
C ASP A 53 -8.23 7.08 4.48
N ALA A 54 -7.84 5.81 4.25
CA ALA A 54 -8.04 4.74 5.23
C ALA A 54 -7.33 5.03 6.57
N PHE A 55 -6.08 5.50 6.52
CA PHE A 55 -5.31 5.88 7.70
C PHE A 55 -5.99 7.01 8.49
N ARG A 56 -6.54 8.02 7.81
CA ARG A 56 -7.25 9.12 8.47
C ARG A 56 -8.51 8.64 9.19
N MET A 57 -9.25 7.72 8.57
CA MET A 57 -10.41 7.09 9.20
C MET A 57 -10.00 6.25 10.41
N TYR A 58 -8.91 5.50 10.31
CA TYR A 58 -8.33 4.72 11.40
C TYR A 58 -7.97 5.62 12.59
N CYS A 59 -7.18 6.67 12.37
CA CYS A 59 -6.78 7.61 13.41
C CYS A 59 -7.97 8.25 14.12
N LYS A 60 -9.02 8.60 13.38
CA LYS A 60 -10.26 9.15 13.95
C LYS A 60 -10.97 8.13 14.84
N ARG A 61 -11.03 6.86 14.44
CA ARG A 61 -11.72 5.80 15.18
C ARG A 61 -10.96 5.35 16.43
N THR A 62 -9.64 5.43 16.42
CA THR A 62 -8.79 4.99 17.54
C THR A 62 -8.38 6.13 18.47
N ASP A 63 -8.99 7.32 18.34
CA ASP A 63 -8.64 8.52 19.11
C ASP A 63 -7.13 8.82 19.10
N TYR A 64 -6.50 8.73 17.92
CA TYR A 64 -5.05 8.92 17.78
C TYR A 64 -4.64 10.33 18.25
N ARG A 65 -3.67 10.38 19.16
CA ARG A 65 -3.22 11.61 19.83
C ARG A 65 -1.98 12.27 19.21
N GLY A 66 -1.32 11.61 18.27
CA GLY A 66 -0.15 12.19 17.60
C GLY A 66 -0.54 13.15 16.47
N GLU A 67 0.46 13.82 15.90
CA GLU A 67 0.24 14.72 14.76
C GLU A 67 -0.17 13.94 13.51
N LEU A 68 -1.21 14.41 12.83
CA LEU A 68 -1.64 13.90 11.53
C LEU A 68 -1.25 14.91 10.46
N VAL A 69 -0.11 14.69 9.82
CA VAL A 69 0.39 15.53 8.72
C VAL A 69 -0.46 15.32 7.48
N ASP A 70 -0.73 16.39 6.72
CA ASP A 70 -1.48 16.29 5.47
C ASP A 70 -0.71 15.52 4.38
N THR A 71 -1.40 15.14 3.30
CA THR A 71 -0.80 14.40 2.18
C THR A 71 0.36 15.16 1.52
N LYS A 72 0.36 16.51 1.54
CA LYS A 72 1.42 17.32 0.95
C LYS A 72 2.69 17.26 1.78
N ALA A 73 2.57 17.36 3.10
CA ALA A 73 3.67 17.19 4.05
C ALA A 73 4.19 15.75 4.03
N LEU A 74 3.30 14.75 4.00
CA LEU A 74 3.69 13.35 3.87
C LEU A 74 4.47 13.09 2.58
N ARG A 75 4.04 13.66 1.45
CA ARG A 75 4.79 13.60 0.18
C ARG A 75 6.19 14.22 0.31
N ARG A 76 6.38 15.29 1.07
CA ARG A 76 7.73 15.86 1.30
C ARG A 76 8.62 14.85 2.04
N LEU A 77 8.12 14.27 3.13
CA LEU A 77 8.85 13.26 3.91
C LEU A 77 9.21 12.03 3.06
N ILE A 78 8.30 11.57 2.19
CA ILE A 78 8.55 10.49 1.23
C ILE A 78 9.75 10.82 0.32
N HIS A 79 9.79 12.04 -0.24
CA HIS A 79 10.88 12.46 -1.12
C HIS A 79 12.19 12.64 -0.35
N GLU A 80 12.14 13.12 0.89
CA GLU A 80 13.30 13.26 1.76
C GLU A 80 13.90 11.88 2.12
N ASN A 81 13.05 10.93 2.52
CA ASN A 81 13.48 9.55 2.80
C ASN A 81 14.14 8.90 1.58
N HIS A 82 13.53 9.05 0.40
CA HIS A 82 14.09 8.57 -0.85
C HIS A 82 15.46 9.22 -1.17
N ARG A 83 15.57 10.55 -1.04
CA ARG A 83 16.83 11.28 -1.26
C ARG A 83 17.92 10.89 -0.28
N ALA A 84 17.54 10.54 0.95
CA ALA A 84 18.45 10.05 1.99
C ALA A 84 18.87 8.58 1.77
N GLY A 85 18.34 7.89 0.75
CA GLY A 85 18.62 6.48 0.49
C GLY A 85 17.96 5.52 1.49
N GLY A 86 16.87 5.95 2.13
CA GLY A 86 16.11 5.18 3.11
C GLY A 86 15.33 4.00 2.50
N TYR A 87 14.21 3.67 3.13
CA TYR A 87 13.36 2.54 2.72
C TYR A 87 12.41 2.89 1.56
N VAL A 88 12.21 4.17 1.24
CA VAL A 88 11.46 4.57 0.04
C VAL A 88 12.34 4.32 -1.18
N VAL A 89 11.93 3.37 -2.03
CA VAL A 89 12.60 3.04 -3.30
C VAL A 89 12.16 3.97 -4.41
N SER A 90 10.88 4.32 -4.44
CA SER A 90 10.34 5.26 -5.43
C SER A 90 9.17 6.04 -4.83
N PRO A 91 9.19 7.38 -4.87
CA PRO A 91 8.13 8.20 -4.30
C PRO A 91 6.84 8.18 -5.13
N SER A 92 6.91 7.82 -6.42
CA SER A 92 5.77 7.82 -7.35
C SER A 92 6.05 6.98 -8.59
N GLU A 93 5.85 5.67 -8.48
CA GLU A 93 5.99 4.72 -9.59
C GLU A 93 4.62 4.30 -10.17
N ARG A 94 4.52 4.12 -11.49
CA ARG A 94 3.28 3.65 -12.10
C ARG A 94 3.13 2.14 -11.97
N VAL A 95 2.32 1.71 -11.01
CA VAL A 95 2.10 0.29 -10.68
C VAL A 95 0.70 -0.16 -11.08
N CYS A 96 0.60 -1.39 -11.61
CA CYS A 96 -0.68 -2.06 -11.88
C CYS A 96 -1.15 -2.81 -10.63
N PHE A 97 -2.13 -2.27 -9.91
CA PHE A 97 -2.67 -2.94 -8.72
C PHE A 97 -3.65 -4.08 -9.04
N ALA A 98 -4.36 -4.03 -10.19
CA ALA A 98 -5.45 -4.95 -10.51
C ALA A 98 -5.47 -5.43 -11.98
N GLY A 99 -4.32 -5.83 -12.52
CA GLY A 99 -4.21 -6.43 -13.86
C GLY A 99 -4.39 -5.43 -15.02
N LYS A 100 -3.32 -5.28 -15.83
CA LYS A 100 -3.13 -4.62 -17.14
C LYS A 100 -3.79 -3.27 -17.50
N SER A 101 -4.92 -2.83 -16.93
CA SER A 101 -5.64 -1.62 -17.37
C SER A 101 -5.51 -0.42 -16.43
N LEU A 102 -5.41 -0.62 -15.11
CA LEU A 102 -5.41 0.49 -14.15
C LEU A 102 -4.02 0.71 -13.50
N ARG A 103 -3.16 1.47 -14.19
CA ARG A 103 -1.87 1.94 -13.63
C ARG A 103 -2.12 3.13 -12.71
N ARG A 104 -1.77 3.01 -11.43
CA ARG A 104 -1.82 4.10 -10.45
C ARG A 104 -0.42 4.47 -9.99
N CYS A 105 -0.24 5.72 -9.58
CA CYS A 105 1.02 6.15 -8.96
C CYS A 105 1.09 5.58 -7.53
N ALA A 106 2.14 4.83 -7.26
CA ALA A 106 2.38 4.16 -6.00
C ALA A 106 3.67 4.68 -5.35
N LEU A 107 3.64 4.78 -4.03
CA LEU A 107 4.83 4.80 -3.20
C LEU A 107 5.41 3.37 -3.16
N VAL A 108 6.67 3.20 -3.50
CA VAL A 108 7.36 1.90 -3.47
C VAL A 108 8.30 1.86 -2.28
N ILE A 109 8.13 0.85 -1.43
CA ILE A 109 8.87 0.65 -0.18
C ILE A 109 9.63 -0.67 -0.24
N ASP A 110 10.90 -0.62 0.14
CA ASP A 110 11.71 -1.79 0.45
C ASP A 110 11.46 -2.17 1.91
N VAL A 111 10.61 -3.18 2.11
CA VAL A 111 10.20 -3.62 3.45
C VAL A 111 11.39 -4.13 4.26
N ALA A 112 12.42 -4.68 3.62
CA ALA A 112 13.61 -5.16 4.30
C ALA A 112 14.42 -4.04 4.98
N LYS A 113 14.20 -2.78 4.59
CA LYS A 113 14.84 -1.59 5.18
C LYS A 113 13.98 -0.92 6.26
N VAL A 114 12.78 -1.43 6.54
CA VAL A 114 11.87 -0.86 7.54
C VAL A 114 11.92 -1.73 8.80
N PRO A 115 12.52 -1.28 9.91
CA PRO A 115 12.75 -2.14 11.09
C PRO A 115 11.47 -2.46 11.89
N PHE A 116 10.35 -1.77 11.60
CA PHE A 116 9.12 -1.83 12.40
C PHE A 116 7.90 -2.41 11.67
N ILE A 117 8.08 -2.96 10.46
CA ILE A 117 7.03 -3.71 9.74
C ILE A 117 7.64 -4.98 9.12
N SER A 118 6.81 -5.98 8.84
CA SER A 118 7.15 -7.16 8.04
C SER A 118 6.33 -7.22 6.76
N ALA A 119 6.82 -7.91 5.73
CA ALA A 119 6.04 -8.22 4.53
C ALA A 119 4.84 -9.11 4.87
N ASP A 120 4.98 -9.99 5.87
CA ASP A 120 3.92 -10.89 6.35
C ASP A 120 2.73 -10.16 7.00
N ASP A 121 2.91 -8.90 7.40
CA ASP A 121 1.84 -8.05 7.94
C ASP A 121 0.77 -7.76 6.88
N PHE A 122 1.16 -7.84 5.61
CA PHE A 122 0.35 -7.49 4.45
C PHE A 122 -0.11 -8.75 3.74
N SER A 123 -1.39 -9.08 3.89
CA SER A 123 -1.95 -10.31 3.33
C SER A 123 -1.75 -10.40 1.81
N HIS A 124 -1.00 -11.43 1.40
CA HIS A 124 -0.76 -11.78 0.00
C HIS A 124 -1.94 -12.51 -0.64
N VAL A 125 -3.17 -12.34 -0.13
CA VAL A 125 -4.32 -13.00 -0.72
C VAL A 125 -4.46 -12.47 -2.14
N GLU A 126 -3.86 -13.21 -3.09
CA GLU A 126 -4.48 -13.46 -4.36
C GLU A 126 -5.90 -13.86 -3.97
N GLU A 127 -6.86 -12.96 -4.15
CA GLU A 127 -8.22 -13.42 -4.37
C GLU A 127 -8.09 -14.39 -5.53
N ALA A 128 -7.93 -15.65 -5.16
CA ALA A 128 -7.91 -16.80 -6.01
C ALA A 128 -9.14 -16.64 -6.88
N SER A 129 -8.93 -16.36 -8.16
CA SER A 129 -9.72 -16.91 -9.25
C SER A 129 -11.22 -17.03 -8.98
N ARG A 130 -11.85 -16.03 -8.36
CA ARG A 130 -13.31 -15.95 -8.23
C ARG A 130 -13.82 -15.23 -9.47
N GLY A 131 -13.76 -15.98 -10.57
CA GLY A 131 -14.73 -15.95 -11.64
C GLY A 131 -15.05 -14.59 -12.25
N TRP A 132 -14.07 -13.91 -12.83
CA TRP A 132 -14.38 -13.00 -13.93
C TRP A 132 -14.41 -13.82 -15.22
N ARG A 133 -15.51 -14.53 -15.44
CA ARG A 133 -15.86 -14.98 -16.78
C ARG A 133 -15.91 -13.70 -17.63
N GLY A 134 -14.96 -13.58 -18.54
CA GLY A 134 -14.93 -12.51 -19.52
C GLY A 134 -16.28 -12.42 -20.20
N HIS A 135 -17.00 -11.34 -19.94
CA HIS A 135 -17.95 -10.82 -20.91
C HIS A 135 -17.11 -10.10 -21.97
N GLY A 136 -16.52 -10.92 -22.84
CA GLY A 136 -15.83 -10.46 -24.02
C GLY A 136 -16.81 -9.71 -24.90
N TYR A 137 -16.45 -8.49 -25.26
CA TYR A 137 -17.00 -7.81 -26.41
C TYR A 137 -16.78 -8.71 -27.63
N SER A 138 -17.85 -9.30 -28.14
CA SER A 138 -17.84 -9.98 -29.44
C SER A 138 -17.74 -8.93 -30.52
N TYR A 139 -16.60 -8.84 -31.18
CA TYR A 139 -16.52 -8.29 -32.52
C TYR A 139 -17.44 -9.12 -33.41
N ALA A 140 -18.35 -8.46 -34.12
CA ALA A 140 -19.23 -9.06 -35.11
C ALA A 140 -18.65 -8.75 -36.50
N GLU A 141 -17.74 -9.60 -36.96
CA GLU A 141 -17.27 -9.75 -38.34
C GLU A 141 -16.84 -11.23 -38.42
N GLU A 142 -17.18 -12.08 -39.38
CA GLU A 142 -17.79 -12.05 -40.70
C GLU A 142 -18.12 -13.53 -41.06
N GLY A 143 -18.98 -13.78 -42.05
CA GLY A 143 -18.85 -14.98 -42.90
C GLY A 143 -19.99 -16.02 -42.88
N ARG A 144 -20.85 -15.94 -43.90
CA ARG A 144 -21.45 -17.10 -44.62
C ARG A 144 -20.34 -18.03 -45.18
N PRO A 145 -20.61 -19.21 -45.79
CA PRO A 145 -21.87 -19.96 -46.03
C PRO A 145 -21.76 -21.47 -45.66
N GLU A 146 -22.85 -22.25 -45.81
CA GLU A 146 -22.98 -23.44 -46.69
C GLU A 146 -24.46 -23.65 -47.04
#